data_AF-J9TKB9-F1
#
_entry.id   AF-J9TKB9-F1
#
_cell.length_a   1.000
_cell.length_b   1.000
_cell.length_c   1.000
_cell.angle_alpha   90.00
_cell.angle_beta   90.00
_cell.angle_gamma   90.00
#
_symmetry.space_group_name_H-M   'P 1'
#
loop_
_entity.id
_entity.type
_entity.pdbx_description
1 polymer ?
#
loop_
_entity_poly.entity_id
_entity_poly.type
_entity_poly.pdbx_seq_one_letter_code
_entity_poly.pdbx_strand_id
1 'polypeptide(L)' 'DARACVVHGSDLKDMTPEQLDDILKYHTEIVFARTSPQQKLIIVEGCQRQ' A
#
# COMPACT_ATOMS: atom_id res chain seq x y z
N ASP A 1 -12.60 12.53 -0.17
CA ASP A 1 -11.79 12.84 -1.37
C ASP A 1 -10.39 13.30 -1.03
N ALA A 2 -9.48 12.36 -0.76
CA ALA A 2 -8.05 12.60 -0.83
C ALA A 2 -7.49 11.68 -1.92
N ARG A 3 -7.11 12.26 -3.07
CA ARG A 3 -6.52 11.50 -4.19
C ARG A 3 -5.14 10.92 -3.86
N ALA A 4 -4.48 11.52 -2.87
CA ALA A 4 -3.16 11.15 -2.42
C ALA A 4 -3.16 10.61 -0.98
N CYS A 5 -2.29 9.64 -0.70
CA CYS A 5 -2.03 9.18 0.66
C CYS A 5 -0.56 8.79 0.89
N VAL A 6 -0.17 8.74 2.16
CA VAL A 6 1.13 8.23 2.61
C VAL A 6 0.88 7.03 3.51
N VAL A 7 1.53 5.90 3.21
CA VAL A 7 1.46 4.68 4.01
C VAL A 7 2.85 4.39 4.59
N HIS A 8 2.96 4.34 5.91
CA HIS A 8 4.22 3.95 6.56
C HIS A 8 4.36 2.44 6.63
N GLY A 9 5.60 1.95 6.56
CA GLY A 9 5.92 0.53 6.69
C GLY A 9 5.48 -0.09 8.03
N SER A 10 5.35 0.69 9.11
CA SER A 10 4.74 0.21 10.36
C SER A 10 3.29 -0.18 10.14
N ASP A 11 2.53 0.66 9.45
CA ASP A 11 1.09 0.50 9.27
C ASP A 11 0.83 -0.62 8.25
N LEU A 12 1.63 -0.67 7.18
CA LEU A 12 1.57 -1.73 6.17
C LEU A 12 1.78 -3.14 6.75
N LYS A 13 2.53 -3.26 7.85
CA LYS A 13 2.75 -4.54 8.52
C LYS A 13 1.45 -5.08 9.16
N ASP A 14 0.59 -4.17 9.63
CA ASP A 14 -0.63 -4.51 10.35
C ASP A 14 -1.87 -4.50 9.43
N MET A 15 -1.70 -4.14 8.16
CA MET A 15 -2.74 -4.17 7.14
C MET A 15 -3.05 -5.59 6.67
N THR A 16 -4.33 -5.87 6.44
CA THR A 16 -4.73 -7.05 5.68
C THR A 16 -4.52 -6.81 4.17
N PRO A 17 -4.40 -7.89 3.36
CA PRO A 17 -4.30 -7.75 1.91
C PRO A 17 -5.44 -6.93 1.30
N GLU A 18 -6.67 -7.10 1.80
CA GLU A 18 -7.85 -6.37 1.32
C GLU A 18 -7.76 -4.87 1.61
N GLN A 19 -7.22 -4.49 2.77
CA GLN A 19 -7.00 -3.08 3.12
C GLN A 19 -5.95 -2.43 2.20
N LEU A 20 -4.89 -3.16 1.87
CA LEU A 20 -3.90 -2.69 0.89
C LEU A 20 -4.55 -2.54 -0.49
N ASP A 21 -5.35 -3.52 -0.92
CA ASP A 21 -6.01 -3.50 -2.23
C ASP A 21 -6.99 -2.32 -2.34
N ASP A 22 -7.72 -1.99 -1.27
CA ASP A 22 -8.56 -0.79 -1.19
C ASP A 22 -7.75 0.50 -1.30
N ILE A 23 -6.62 0.61 -0.59
CA ILE A 23 -5.73 1.78 -0.70
C ILE A 23 -5.26 1.96 -2.14
N LEU A 24 -4.78 0.88 -2.76
CA LEU A 24 -4.31 0.90 -4.16
C LEU A 24 -5.44 1.27 -5.13
N LYS A 25 -6.70 0.95 -4.83
CA LYS A 25 -7.85 1.20 -5.71
C LYS A 25 -8.39 2.62 -5.60
N TYR A 26 -8.42 3.17 -4.39
CA TYR A 26 -9.09 4.45 -4.13
C TYR A 26 -8.13 5.66 -4.06
N HIS A 27 -6.82 5.43 -3.99
CA HIS A 27 -5.82 6.50 -4.06
C HIS A 27 -4.97 6.39 -5.33
N THR A 28 -5.01 7.43 -6.17
CA THR A 28 -4.25 7.48 -7.43
C THR A 28 -2.80 7.90 -7.24
N GLU A 29 -2.48 8.53 -6.10
CA GLU A 29 -1.15 9.03 -5.77
C GLU A 29 -0.73 8.48 -4.40
N ILE A 30 0.14 7.47 -4.37
CA ILE A 30 0.50 6.79 -3.12
C ILE A 30 2.00 6.89 -2.89
N VAL A 31 2.38 7.31 -1.68
CA VAL A 31 3.76 7.24 -1.20
C VAL A 31 3.86 6.18 -0.11
N PHE A 32 4.58 5.09 -0.41
CA PHE A 32 4.98 4.12 0.60
C PHE A 32 6.30 4.53 1.24
N ALA A 33 6.28 4.85 2.53
CA ALA A 33 7.44 5.34 3.28
C ALA A 33 7.98 4.29 4.25
N ARG A 34 9.31 4.28 4.46
CA ARG A 34 9.97 3.43 5.47
C ARG A 34 9.70 1.91 5.31
N THR A 35 9.51 1.45 4.08
CA THR A 35 9.24 0.03 3.76
C THR A 35 10.49 -0.85 3.78
N SER A 36 10.37 -2.09 4.23
CA SER A 36 11.39 -3.13 4.05
C SER A 36 11.38 -3.73 2.63
N PRO A 37 12.42 -4.50 2.22
CA PRO A 37 12.42 -5.23 0.95
C PRO A 37 11.21 -6.18 0.79
N GLN A 38 10.83 -6.90 1.86
CA GLN A 38 9.67 -7.80 1.84
C GLN A 38 8.36 -7.02 1.64
N GLN A 39 8.24 -5.85 2.28
CA GLN A 39 7.06 -5.00 2.11
C GLN A 39 6.92 -4.44 0.69
N LYS A 40 8.05 -4.15 0.03
CA LYS A 40 8.01 -3.79 -1.40
C LYS A 40 7.49 -4.92 -2.27
N LEU A 41 7.83 -6.17 -1.96
CA LEU A 41 7.26 -7.32 -2.67
C LEU A 41 5.74 -7.40 -2.46
N ILE A 42 5.27 -7.24 -1.22
CA ILE A 42 3.82 -7.22 -0.90
C ILE A 42 3.10 -6.11 -1.70
N ILE A 43 3.70 -4.93 -1.81
CA ILE A 43 3.15 -3.82 -2.60
C ILE A 43 3.05 -4.21 -4.08
N VAL A 44 4.11 -4.80 -4.65
CA VAL A 44 4.12 -5.25 -6.06
C VAL A 44 3.04 -6.32 -6.29
N GLU A 45 2.92 -7.29 -5.40
CA GLU A 45 1.89 -8.34 -5.48
C GLU A 45 0.48 -7.76 -5.36
N GLY A 46 0.27 -6.74 -4.52
CA GLY A 46 -0.98 -5.99 -4.44
C GLY A 46 -1.34 -5.29 -5.75
N CYS A 47 -0.38 -4.61 -6.37
CA CYS A 47 -0.59 -3.97 -7.68
C CYS A 47 -0.90 -4.97 -8.80
N GLN A 48 -0.43 -6.22 -8.71
CA GLN A 48 -0.71 -7.28 -9.69
C GLN A 48 -2.10 -7.91 -9.55
N ARG A 49 -2.75 -7.77 -8.39
CA ARG A 49 -4.12 -8.25 -8.16
C ARG A 49 -5.20 -7.29 -8.70
N GLN A 50 -4.80 -6.06 -9.07
CA GLN A 50 -5.65 -5.09 -9.75
C GLN A 50 -5.65 -5.29 -11.26
#